data_AF-A0AAN6EFM1-F1
#
_entry.id   AF-A0AAN6EFM1-F1
#
_cell.length_a   1.000
_cell.length_b   1.000
_cell.length_c   1.000
_cell.angle_alpha   90.00
_cell.angle_beta   90.00
_cell.angle_gamma   90.00
#
_symmetry.space_group_name_H-M   'P 1'
#
loop_
_entity.id
_entity.type
_entity.pdbx_description
1 polymer ?
#
loop_
_entity_poly.entity_id
_entity_poly.type
_entity_poly.pdbx_seq_one_letter_code
_entity_poly.pdbx_strand_id
1 'polypeptide(L)'
;GDRIVVCGLDGPIVTTVRALLTPQPMRELRVKSAYVHHKEIKAAMGVKITAPGLEKTIAGSRMLVVGPDDDEEELMEEVMTDIAQLHDAVAKQPRGVWVQASTLGSLEALLEFLRTSKIPVFDINIGPVHKRDVTRASTMLEKAKEYAVMLCFDVKIDKDAQEMADELGIKVFTADIIYHLFDAFTAHQAALTEARRRELAPEAVFPCVLKMVRDAVFNKRDPIIIGIDVVEGQLRLNTPVCVVRTNATTQEREITVLGRVVSMEVNKKPVTCVKRGDTNAGVAIRIDQPNHDHLKTYGRHFDETDLIYSRITRASIDVLKTNFRDELTKEIVGVVAKLKRVLGVE
;
A
#
# COMPACT_ATOMS: atom_id res chain seq x y z
N GLY A 1 33.56 39.61 4.80
CA GLY A 1 33.89 40.60 3.76
C GLY A 1 33.41 40.08 2.44
N ASP A 2 33.75 38.84 2.14
CA ASP A 2 33.40 38.18 0.89
C ASP A 2 31.89 38.01 0.71
N ARG A 3 31.49 38.09 -0.55
CA ARG A 3 30.12 37.85 -1.02
C ARG A 3 30.02 36.37 -1.41
N ILE A 4 28.96 35.72 -0.98
CA ILE A 4 28.75 34.28 -1.15
C ILE A 4 27.39 34.00 -1.77
N VAL A 5 27.32 32.90 -2.52
CA VAL A 5 26.09 32.33 -3.08
C VAL A 5 25.86 30.97 -2.45
N VAL A 6 24.65 30.77 -1.92
CA VAL A 6 24.22 29.50 -1.32
C VAL A 6 22.84 29.11 -1.81
N CYS A 7 22.50 27.83 -1.70
CA CYS A 7 21.21 27.32 -2.12
C CYS A 7 20.17 27.55 -1.03
N GLY A 8 19.03 28.17 -1.37
CA GLY A 8 17.90 28.38 -0.47
C GLY A 8 16.64 27.63 -0.90
N LEU A 9 15.70 27.47 0.03
CA LEU A 9 14.40 26.82 -0.22
C LEU A 9 13.54 27.54 -1.26
N ASP A 10 13.65 28.86 -1.34
CA ASP A 10 12.89 29.71 -2.28
C ASP A 10 13.72 30.15 -3.50
N GLY A 11 14.93 29.59 -3.66
CA GLY A 11 15.90 29.98 -4.68
C GLY A 11 17.28 30.30 -4.11
N PRO A 12 18.24 30.66 -4.98
CA PRO A 12 19.60 31.00 -4.56
C PRO A 12 19.61 32.27 -3.68
N ILE A 13 20.47 32.26 -2.67
CA ILE A 13 20.65 33.36 -1.71
C ILE A 13 22.05 33.94 -1.91
N VAL A 14 22.10 35.23 -2.24
CA VAL A 14 23.35 36.00 -2.29
C VAL A 14 23.46 36.85 -1.05
N THR A 15 24.58 36.75 -0.33
CA THR A 15 24.79 37.52 0.91
C THR A 15 26.26 37.81 1.17
N THR A 16 26.53 38.73 2.09
CA THR A 16 27.89 39.11 2.48
C THR A 16 28.24 38.56 3.85
N VAL A 17 29.38 37.85 3.94
CA VAL A 17 29.88 37.28 5.18
C VAL A 17 30.20 38.37 6.19
N ARG A 18 29.55 38.32 7.36
CA ARG A 18 29.78 39.25 8.48
C ARG A 18 30.87 38.77 9.43
N ALA A 19 30.92 37.46 9.71
CA ALA A 19 31.91 36.89 10.61
C ALA A 19 32.25 35.44 10.25
N LEU A 20 33.52 35.08 10.45
CA LEU A 20 34.03 33.73 10.41
C LEU A 20 34.38 33.29 11.83
N LEU A 21 33.85 32.15 12.26
CA LEU A 21 33.93 31.68 13.64
C LEU A 21 34.44 30.24 13.68
N THR A 22 35.36 29.93 14.60
CA THR A 22 35.72 28.55 14.95
C THR A 22 35.41 28.27 16.43
N PRO A 23 35.20 27.01 16.83
CA PRO A 23 35.18 26.66 18.23
C PRO A 23 36.56 26.91 18.86
N GLN A 24 36.59 26.95 20.19
CA GLN A 24 37.85 26.95 20.93
C GLN A 24 38.65 25.68 20.63
N PRO A 25 39.99 25.72 20.66
CA PRO A 25 40.82 24.53 20.49
C PRO A 25 40.37 23.40 21.42
N MET A 26 40.38 22.17 20.91
CA MET A 26 39.94 20.97 21.63
C MET A 26 38.46 20.95 22.04
N ARG A 27 37.60 21.81 21.45
CA ARG A 27 36.14 21.77 21.65
C ARG A 27 35.40 21.58 20.34
N GLU A 28 34.32 20.81 20.40
CA GLU A 28 33.46 20.54 19.25
C GLU A 28 32.43 21.66 19.03
N LEU A 29 32.08 21.92 17.76
CA LEU A 29 31.09 22.93 17.35
C LEU A 29 29.70 22.77 18.00
N ARG A 30 29.34 21.53 18.37
CA ARG A 30 28.07 21.19 19.02
C ARG A 30 28.02 21.60 20.51
N VAL A 31 29.19 21.86 21.12
CA VAL A 31 29.30 22.22 22.54
C VAL A 31 29.29 23.75 22.70
N LYS A 32 28.36 24.27 23.50
CA LYS A 32 28.26 25.71 23.79
C LYS A 32 29.58 26.23 24.37
N SER A 33 30.26 27.08 23.60
CA SER A 33 31.52 27.73 23.99
C SER A 33 31.61 29.10 23.32
N ALA A 34 32.48 29.97 23.86
CA ALA A 34 32.80 31.22 23.19
C ALA A 34 33.51 30.92 21.86
N TYR A 35 33.04 31.55 20.78
CA TYR A 35 33.62 31.40 19.46
C TYR A 35 34.85 32.30 19.29
N VAL A 36 35.83 31.82 18.51
CA VAL A 36 36.98 32.64 18.09
C VAL A 36 36.65 33.27 16.76
N HIS A 37 36.78 34.60 16.68
CA HIS A 37 36.57 35.36 15.44
C HIS A 37 37.84 35.39 14.60
N HIS A 38 37.68 35.18 13.30
CA HIS A 38 38.77 35.19 12.33
C HIS A 38 38.51 36.21 11.23
N LYS A 39 39.60 36.82 10.72
CA LYS A 39 39.55 37.68 9.53
C LYS A 39 39.57 36.85 8.25
N GLU A 40 40.37 35.79 8.25
CA GLU A 40 40.53 34.83 7.16
C GLU A 40 40.68 33.43 7.77
N ILE A 41 40.22 32.41 7.05
CA ILE A 41 40.39 31.00 7.44
C ILE A 41 40.85 30.24 6.21
N LYS A 42 41.84 29.37 6.40
CA LYS A 42 42.33 28.46 5.36
C LYS A 42 41.66 27.08 5.52
N ALA A 43 41.30 26.44 4.41
CA ALA A 43 40.92 25.02 4.41
C ALA A 43 42.06 24.16 5.02
N ALA A 44 41.83 23.03 5.70
CA ALA A 44 40.65 22.15 5.78
C ALA A 44 40.09 22.08 7.23
N MET A 45 39.34 23.09 7.64
CA MET A 45 38.69 23.17 8.96
C MET A 45 37.21 23.53 8.84
N GLY A 46 36.40 23.07 9.80
CA GLY A 46 35.01 23.50 9.92
C GLY A 46 34.91 24.95 10.42
N VAL A 47 34.14 25.77 9.71
CA VAL A 47 33.89 27.17 10.04
C VAL A 47 32.39 27.41 10.24
N LYS A 48 32.04 28.22 11.23
CA LYS A 48 30.72 28.80 11.36
C LYS A 48 30.71 30.18 10.72
N ILE A 49 29.89 30.34 9.68
CA ILE A 49 29.74 31.57 8.92
C ILE A 49 28.48 32.28 9.38
N THR A 50 28.58 33.57 9.66
CA THR A 50 27.43 34.42 9.96
C THR A 50 27.22 35.41 8.83
N ALA A 51 26.04 35.40 8.22
CA ALA A 51 25.62 36.35 7.21
C ALA A 51 24.09 36.57 7.33
N PRO A 52 23.55 37.73 6.89
CA PRO A 52 22.11 37.96 6.88
C PRO A 52 21.43 37.11 5.80
N GLY A 53 20.16 36.72 6.03
CA GLY A 53 19.35 36.06 5.01
C GLY A 53 19.59 34.55 4.84
N LEU A 54 20.36 33.92 5.73
CA LEU A 54 20.69 32.49 5.66
C LEU A 54 19.63 31.56 6.29
N GLU A 55 18.51 32.09 6.77
CA GLU A 55 17.48 31.34 7.51
C GLU A 55 16.84 30.22 6.69
N LYS A 56 16.80 30.38 5.36
CA LYS A 56 16.21 29.43 4.41
C LYS A 56 17.25 28.65 3.61
N THR A 57 18.51 28.64 4.05
CA THR A 57 19.58 27.90 3.36
C THR A 57 19.36 26.40 3.48
N ILE A 58 19.59 25.66 2.39
CA ILE A 58 19.49 24.21 2.36
C ILE A 58 20.80 23.61 2.86
N ALA A 59 20.71 22.85 3.95
CA ALA A 59 21.87 22.15 4.49
C ALA A 59 22.36 21.05 3.54
N GLY A 60 23.68 20.97 3.38
CA GLY A 60 24.34 20.07 2.43
C GLY A 60 24.58 20.68 1.04
N SER A 61 24.04 21.87 0.77
CA SER A 61 24.32 22.59 -0.48
C SER A 61 25.74 23.15 -0.54
N ARG A 62 26.23 23.34 -1.78
CA ARG A 62 27.48 24.05 -2.02
C ARG A 62 27.36 25.54 -1.65
N MET A 63 28.49 26.12 -1.25
CA MET A 63 28.66 27.55 -1.04
C MET A 63 29.77 28.03 -1.96
N LEU A 64 29.46 28.99 -2.82
CA LEU A 64 30.43 29.61 -3.74
C LEU A 64 30.75 31.03 -3.25
N VAL A 65 32.00 31.45 -3.46
CA VAL A 65 32.44 32.82 -3.19
C VAL A 65 32.41 33.58 -4.51
N VAL A 66 31.83 34.78 -4.52
CA VAL A 66 31.79 35.65 -5.71
C VAL A 66 33.10 36.41 -5.79
N GLY A 67 33.92 36.08 -6.79
CA GLY A 67 35.15 36.78 -7.13
C GLY A 67 34.93 38.08 -7.90
N PRO A 68 36.00 38.84 -8.18
CA PRO A 68 35.91 40.13 -8.89
C PRO A 68 35.45 40.01 -10.35
N ASP A 69 35.78 38.90 -10.99
CA ASP A 69 35.53 38.65 -12.42
C ASP A 69 34.42 37.59 -12.65
N ASP A 70 33.75 37.15 -11.57
CA ASP A 70 32.71 36.12 -11.65
C ASP A 70 31.36 36.76 -11.99
N ASP A 71 30.56 36.06 -12.80
CA ASP A 71 29.16 36.39 -13.01
C ASP A 71 28.32 35.81 -11.86
N GLU A 72 27.69 36.70 -11.08
CA GLU A 72 26.85 36.30 -9.95
C GLU A 72 25.63 35.48 -10.41
N GLU A 73 25.07 35.76 -11.59
CA GLU A 73 23.92 35.03 -12.11
C GLU A 73 24.30 33.59 -12.48
N GLU A 74 25.47 33.39 -13.11
CA GLU A 74 25.99 32.05 -13.42
C GLU A 74 26.24 31.24 -12.13
N LEU A 75 26.82 31.85 -11.09
CA LEU A 75 27.03 31.19 -9.79
C LEU A 75 25.70 30.83 -9.10
N MET A 76 24.66 31.65 -9.26
CA MET A 76 23.32 31.37 -8.74
C MET A 76 22.71 30.15 -9.43
N GLU A 77 22.85 30.02 -10.75
CA GLU A 77 22.42 28.83 -11.49
C GLU A 77 23.24 27.59 -11.12
N GLU A 78 24.55 27.74 -10.97
CA GLU A 78 25.46 26.64 -10.64
C GLU A 78 25.08 25.99 -9.29
N VAL A 79 24.81 26.81 -8.26
CA VAL A 79 24.45 26.31 -6.93
C VAL A 79 23.10 25.59 -6.92
N MET A 80 22.16 25.99 -7.78
CA MET A 80 20.84 25.34 -7.89
C MET A 80 20.90 24.01 -8.63
N THR A 81 21.97 23.75 -9.37
CA THR A 81 22.16 22.51 -10.15
C THR A 81 22.14 21.27 -9.25
N ASP A 82 22.60 21.36 -8.00
CA ASP A 82 22.61 20.24 -7.04
C ASP A 82 21.19 19.73 -6.75
N ILE A 83 20.24 20.65 -6.61
CA ILE A 83 18.82 20.30 -6.37
C ILE A 83 18.21 19.69 -7.63
N ALA A 84 18.49 20.29 -8.79
CA ALA A 84 17.99 19.79 -10.06
C ALA A 84 18.48 18.36 -10.32
N GLN A 85 19.77 18.10 -10.12
CA GLN A 85 20.35 16.76 -10.24
C GLN A 85 19.68 15.75 -9.32
N LEU A 86 19.37 16.12 -8.08
CA LEU A 86 18.64 15.23 -7.17
C LEU A 86 17.22 14.97 -7.62
N HIS A 87 16.53 16.01 -8.07
CA HIS A 87 15.18 15.90 -8.59
C HIS A 87 15.11 15.00 -9.83
N ASP A 88 16.15 15.00 -10.66
CA ASP A 88 16.29 14.14 -11.84
C ASP A 88 16.77 12.73 -11.49
N ALA A 89 17.60 12.58 -10.46
CA ALA A 89 18.06 11.28 -9.96
C ALA A 89 16.92 10.47 -9.33
N VAL A 90 15.87 11.13 -8.84
CA VAL A 90 14.64 10.46 -8.44
C VAL A 90 13.93 9.95 -9.69
N ALA A 91 13.91 8.63 -9.87
CA ALA A 91 13.05 7.97 -10.86
C ALA A 91 11.57 8.11 -10.46
N LYS A 92 11.02 9.32 -10.66
CA LYS A 92 9.64 9.65 -10.29
C LYS A 92 8.68 8.75 -11.03
N GLN A 93 7.75 8.19 -10.28
CA GLN A 93 6.72 7.33 -10.83
C GLN A 93 5.36 8.04 -10.78
N PRO A 94 4.47 7.82 -11.76
CA PRO A 94 3.12 8.39 -11.75
C PRO A 94 2.29 7.99 -10.50
N ARG A 95 2.69 6.90 -9.83
CA ARG A 95 2.11 6.38 -8.59
C ARG A 95 3.23 6.16 -7.59
N GLY A 96 3.18 6.84 -6.45
CA GLY A 96 4.20 6.70 -5.42
C GLY A 96 3.96 7.64 -4.25
N VAL A 97 4.79 7.49 -3.23
CA VAL A 97 4.70 8.29 -2.00
C VAL A 97 5.31 9.68 -2.22
N TRP A 98 4.82 10.66 -1.46
CA TRP A 98 5.46 11.97 -1.34
C TRP A 98 6.56 11.90 -0.28
N VAL A 99 7.74 12.45 -0.57
CA VAL A 99 8.88 12.42 0.35
C VAL A 99 9.36 13.82 0.67
N GLN A 100 9.65 14.09 1.94
CA GLN A 100 10.13 15.39 2.38
C GLN A 100 11.20 15.24 3.45
N ALA A 101 12.29 16.01 3.36
CA ALA A 101 13.42 15.91 4.29
C ALA A 101 14.04 17.28 4.62
N SER A 102 14.80 17.36 5.72
CA SER A 102 15.36 18.62 6.23
C SER A 102 16.60 19.09 5.49
N THR A 103 17.40 18.15 4.99
CA THR A 103 18.69 18.40 4.33
C THR A 103 18.81 17.60 3.03
N LEU A 104 19.74 18.01 2.17
CA LEU A 104 20.03 17.33 0.92
C LEU A 104 20.48 15.87 1.16
N GLY A 105 21.44 15.68 2.06
CA GLY A 105 21.97 14.34 2.37
C GLY A 105 20.95 13.43 3.05
N SER A 106 20.05 13.98 3.88
CA SER A 106 18.96 13.18 4.44
C SER A 106 17.94 12.73 3.41
N LEU A 107 17.68 13.58 2.40
CA LEU A 107 16.79 13.23 1.30
C LEU A 107 17.38 12.10 0.46
N GLU A 108 18.66 12.19 0.12
CA GLU A 108 19.41 11.14 -0.57
C GLU A 108 19.33 9.80 0.16
N ALA A 109 19.62 9.80 1.46
CA ALA A 109 19.59 8.59 2.28
C ALA A 109 18.20 7.95 2.31
N LEU A 110 17.14 8.76 2.44
CA LEU A 110 15.77 8.29 2.43
C LEU A 110 15.38 7.73 1.06
N LEU A 111 15.76 8.39 -0.03
CA LEU A 111 15.47 7.95 -1.39
C LEU A 111 16.15 6.63 -1.73
N GLU A 112 17.43 6.48 -1.37
CA GLU A 112 18.17 5.23 -1.58
C GLU A 112 17.55 4.06 -0.80
N PHE A 113 17.10 4.34 0.42
CA PHE A 113 16.38 3.37 1.24
C PHE A 113 15.03 2.95 0.60
N LEU A 114 14.24 3.91 0.12
CA LEU A 114 12.97 3.65 -0.57
C LEU A 114 13.17 2.86 -1.88
N ARG A 115 14.22 3.19 -2.63
CA ARG A 115 14.61 2.47 -3.85
C ARG A 115 14.93 1.01 -3.57
N THR A 116 15.73 0.75 -2.54
CA THR A 116 16.09 -0.61 -2.10
C THR A 116 14.85 -1.40 -1.63
N SER A 117 13.93 -0.71 -0.96
CA SER A 117 12.67 -1.26 -0.47
C SER A 117 11.58 -1.40 -1.55
N LYS A 118 11.88 -1.01 -2.80
CA LYS A 118 10.95 -1.02 -3.95
C LYS A 118 9.69 -0.18 -3.71
N ILE A 119 9.80 0.88 -2.92
CA ILE A 119 8.72 1.83 -2.69
C ILE A 119 8.84 2.93 -3.76
N PRO A 120 7.82 3.10 -4.62
CA PRO A 120 7.87 4.12 -5.65
C PRO A 120 7.69 5.51 -5.05
N VAL A 121 8.44 6.48 -5.56
CA VAL A 121 8.39 7.88 -5.15
C VAL A 121 7.69 8.67 -6.25
N PHE A 122 6.64 9.41 -5.89
CA PHE A 122 5.93 10.28 -6.82
C PHE A 122 6.64 11.62 -6.94
N ASP A 123 7.00 12.20 -5.80
CA ASP A 123 7.61 13.52 -5.76
C ASP A 123 8.39 13.74 -4.46
N ILE A 124 9.24 14.76 -4.47
CA ILE A 124 10.13 15.10 -3.37
C ILE A 124 10.12 16.60 -3.09
N ASN A 125 10.39 16.98 -1.83
CA ASN A 125 10.67 18.36 -1.47
C ASN A 125 11.66 18.45 -0.28
N ILE A 126 12.27 19.61 -0.08
CA ILE A 126 13.19 19.88 1.03
C ILE A 126 12.58 20.96 1.93
N GLY A 127 12.78 20.85 3.24
CA GLY A 127 12.31 21.80 4.23
C GLY A 127 10.92 21.50 4.80
N PRO A 128 10.31 22.45 5.53
CA PRO A 128 9.03 22.23 6.22
C PRO A 128 7.89 21.89 5.26
N VAL A 129 6.92 21.10 5.74
CA VAL A 129 5.74 20.70 4.96
C VAL A 129 4.70 21.80 4.97
N HIS A 130 4.23 22.22 3.79
CA HIS A 130 3.22 23.24 3.60
C HIS A 130 1.96 22.69 2.89
N LYS A 131 0.87 23.47 2.87
CA LYS A 131 -0.40 23.12 2.19
C LYS A 131 -0.23 22.70 0.73
N ARG A 132 0.69 23.35 0.00
CA ARG A 132 1.00 23.01 -1.40
C ARG A 132 1.51 21.57 -1.54
N ASP A 133 2.33 21.12 -0.60
CA ASP A 133 2.91 19.77 -0.60
C ASP A 133 1.79 18.73 -0.39
N VAL A 134 0.90 18.97 0.57
CA VAL A 134 -0.27 18.14 0.86
C VAL A 134 -1.22 18.08 -0.34
N THR A 135 -1.43 19.20 -1.02
CA THR A 135 -2.29 19.28 -2.22
C THR A 135 -1.72 18.45 -3.38
N ARG A 136 -0.39 18.39 -3.53
CA ARG A 136 0.23 17.53 -4.55
C ARG A 136 0.13 16.06 -4.17
N ALA A 137 0.36 15.73 -2.89
CA ALA A 137 0.20 14.38 -2.36
C ALA A 137 -1.24 13.85 -2.48
N SER A 138 -2.25 14.73 -2.36
CA SER A 138 -3.67 14.35 -2.44
C SER A 138 -4.06 13.75 -3.78
N THR A 139 -3.34 14.06 -4.86
CA THR A 139 -3.58 13.48 -6.18
C THR A 139 -3.44 11.95 -6.21
N MET A 140 -2.77 11.36 -5.22
CA MET A 140 -2.67 9.91 -5.06
C MET A 140 -3.95 9.27 -4.52
N LEU A 141 -4.85 10.02 -3.86
CA LEU A 141 -6.11 9.48 -3.34
C LEU A 141 -6.97 8.86 -4.44
N GLU A 142 -6.96 9.48 -5.63
CA GLU A 142 -7.69 8.99 -6.81
C GLU A 142 -6.88 7.97 -7.63
N LYS A 143 -5.57 8.15 -7.72
CA LYS A 143 -4.71 7.34 -8.60
C LYS A 143 -4.30 5.99 -7.99
N ALA A 144 -3.96 5.99 -6.71
CA ALA A 144 -3.46 4.85 -5.95
C ALA A 144 -3.53 5.18 -4.44
N LYS A 145 -4.68 4.91 -3.83
CA LYS A 145 -4.99 5.27 -2.43
C LYS A 145 -3.95 4.73 -1.44
N GLU A 146 -3.33 3.60 -1.76
CA GLU A 146 -2.21 3.02 -1.00
C GLU A 146 -0.98 3.93 -0.87
N TYR A 147 -0.76 4.81 -1.86
CA TYR A 147 0.36 5.74 -1.88
C TYR A 147 -0.04 7.17 -1.51
N ALA A 148 -1.28 7.39 -1.04
CA ALA A 148 -1.77 8.68 -0.56
C ALA A 148 -1.25 9.00 0.84
N VAL A 149 0.09 9.04 0.96
CA VAL A 149 0.82 9.25 2.21
C VAL A 149 2.04 10.13 1.97
N MET A 150 2.48 10.82 3.02
CA MET A 150 3.68 11.66 3.02
C MET A 150 4.70 11.12 4.02
N LEU A 151 5.94 10.89 3.56
CA LEU A 151 7.07 10.47 4.39
C LEU A 151 7.94 11.69 4.68
N CYS A 152 7.90 12.17 5.92
CA CYS A 152 8.51 13.42 6.34
C CYS A 152 9.64 13.14 7.34
N PHE A 153 10.89 13.26 6.90
CA PHE A 153 12.07 12.95 7.69
C PHE A 153 12.71 14.22 8.28
N ASP A 154 12.75 14.29 9.61
CA ASP A 154 13.38 15.40 10.36
C ASP A 154 12.84 16.81 9.98
N VAL A 155 11.60 16.90 9.50
CA VAL A 155 10.98 18.17 9.09
C VAL A 155 9.78 18.53 9.96
N LYS A 156 9.59 19.83 10.13
CA LYS A 156 8.38 20.37 10.76
C LYS A 156 7.24 20.38 9.75
N ILE A 157 6.03 20.14 10.24
CA ILE A 157 4.80 20.27 9.47
C ILE A 157 4.12 21.55 9.91
N ASP A 158 3.74 22.39 8.94
CA ASP A 158 2.92 23.56 9.22
C ASP A 158 1.53 23.12 9.72
N LYS A 159 0.98 23.82 10.70
CA LYS A 159 -0.30 23.47 11.32
C LYS A 159 -1.42 23.40 10.27
N ASP A 160 -1.41 24.38 9.38
CA ASP A 160 -2.30 24.50 8.24
C ASP A 160 -2.20 23.30 7.27
N ALA A 161 -1.00 22.75 7.11
CA ALA A 161 -0.77 21.57 6.27
C ALA A 161 -1.29 20.30 6.96
N GLN A 162 -1.06 20.17 8.27
CA GLN A 162 -1.54 19.02 9.05
C GLN A 162 -3.07 18.95 9.06
N GLU A 163 -3.75 20.08 9.30
CA GLU A 163 -5.22 20.15 9.28
C GLU A 163 -5.78 19.72 7.91
N MET A 164 -5.19 20.21 6.82
CA MET A 164 -5.59 19.81 5.45
C MET A 164 -5.35 18.32 5.19
N ALA A 165 -4.24 17.77 5.67
CA ALA A 165 -3.93 16.35 5.49
C ALA A 165 -4.96 15.47 6.23
N ASP A 166 -5.34 15.86 7.44
CA ASP A 166 -6.36 15.16 8.24
C ASP A 166 -7.75 15.25 7.58
N GLU A 167 -8.14 16.42 7.04
CA GLU A 167 -9.39 16.61 6.30
C GLU A 167 -9.49 15.76 5.04
N LEU A 168 -8.39 15.67 4.27
CA LEU A 168 -8.34 14.88 3.03
C LEU A 168 -8.10 13.39 3.27
N GLY A 169 -7.78 12.98 4.49
CA GLY A 169 -7.45 11.61 4.85
C GLY A 169 -6.08 11.14 4.33
N ILE A 170 -5.13 12.07 4.17
CA ILE A 170 -3.74 11.79 3.76
C ILE A 170 -2.92 11.55 5.01
N LYS A 171 -2.30 10.37 5.12
CA LYS A 171 -1.49 10.06 6.29
C LYS A 171 -0.10 10.68 6.17
N VAL A 172 0.23 11.57 7.10
CA VAL A 172 1.59 12.14 7.22
C VAL A 172 2.37 11.37 8.28
N PHE A 173 3.48 10.76 7.86
CA PHE A 173 4.41 10.07 8.76
C PHE A 173 5.59 10.98 9.02
N THR A 174 5.87 11.22 10.31
CA THR A 174 7.04 11.98 10.74
C THR A 174 7.95 11.11 11.58
N ALA A 175 9.25 11.19 11.33
CA ALA A 175 10.27 10.65 12.22
C ALA A 175 11.62 11.36 12.00
N ASP A 176 12.46 11.28 13.02
CA ASP A 176 13.87 11.67 13.04
C ASP A 176 14.80 10.52 12.62
N ILE A 177 14.26 9.29 12.51
CA ILE A 177 14.98 8.08 12.12
C ILE A 177 14.28 7.41 10.92
N ILE A 178 15.03 7.12 9.85
CA ILE A 178 14.49 6.60 8.58
C ILE A 178 13.70 5.29 8.78
N TYR A 179 14.19 4.38 9.62
CA TYR A 179 13.54 3.09 9.87
C TYR A 179 12.14 3.23 10.47
N HIS A 180 11.91 4.21 11.33
CA HIS A 180 10.58 4.42 11.93
C HIS A 180 9.54 4.87 10.88
N LEU A 181 9.95 5.67 9.88
CA LEU A 181 9.07 6.02 8.76
C LEU A 181 8.66 4.78 7.98
N PHE A 182 9.62 3.88 7.73
CA PHE A 182 9.37 2.65 6.99
C PHE A 182 8.46 1.68 7.73
N ASP A 183 8.69 1.47 9.03
CA ASP A 183 7.85 0.60 9.85
C ASP A 183 6.42 1.12 9.89
N ALA A 184 6.24 2.44 10.08
CA ALA A 184 4.94 3.09 10.06
C ALA A 184 4.24 2.98 8.70
N PHE A 185 4.98 3.19 7.61
CA PHE A 185 4.46 3.02 6.25
C PHE A 185 4.04 1.57 5.96
N THR A 186 4.89 0.60 6.30
CA THR A 186 4.63 -0.83 6.07
C THR A 186 3.43 -1.31 6.88
N ALA A 187 3.31 -0.88 8.15
CA ALA A 187 2.15 -1.16 8.98
C ALA A 187 0.86 -0.58 8.39
N HIS A 188 0.92 0.65 7.87
CA HIS A 188 -0.22 1.28 7.21
C HIS A 188 -0.63 0.54 5.93
N GLN A 189 0.34 0.16 5.11
CA GLN A 189 0.12 -0.60 3.88
C GLN A 189 -0.51 -1.98 4.17
N ALA A 190 -0.05 -2.65 5.23
CA ALA A 190 -0.62 -3.92 5.69
C ALA A 190 -2.08 -3.74 6.14
N ALA A 191 -2.35 -2.70 6.96
CA ALA A 191 -3.70 -2.40 7.43
C ALA A 191 -4.66 -2.05 6.29
N LEU A 192 -4.23 -1.27 5.29
CA LEU A 192 -5.02 -0.97 4.09
C LEU A 192 -5.31 -2.24 3.28
N THR A 193 -4.31 -3.10 3.11
CA THR A 193 -4.47 -4.37 2.40
C THR A 193 -5.46 -5.28 3.12
N GLU A 194 -5.39 -5.36 4.44
CA GLU A 194 -6.32 -6.14 5.26
C GLU A 194 -7.74 -5.57 5.23
N ALA A 195 -7.89 -4.24 5.35
CA ALA A 195 -9.19 -3.58 5.23
C ALA A 195 -9.83 -3.86 3.86
N ARG A 196 -9.05 -3.73 2.79
CA ARG A 196 -9.51 -4.04 1.41
C ARG A 196 -9.84 -5.52 1.23
N ARG A 197 -9.06 -6.43 1.84
CA ARG A 197 -9.37 -7.86 1.88
C ARG A 197 -10.70 -8.12 2.59
N ARG A 198 -10.96 -7.45 3.71
CA ARG A 198 -12.20 -7.61 4.48
C ARG A 198 -13.42 -7.07 3.74
N GLU A 199 -13.28 -5.92 3.06
CA GLU A 199 -14.34 -5.32 2.26
C GLU A 199 -14.75 -6.20 1.07
N LEU A 200 -13.75 -6.77 0.38
CA LEU A 200 -13.97 -7.61 -0.81
C LEU A 200 -14.14 -9.10 -0.49
N ALA A 201 -14.00 -9.51 0.79
CA ALA A 201 -14.18 -10.89 1.21
C ALA A 201 -15.54 -11.50 0.83
N PRO A 202 -16.68 -10.78 0.88
CA PRO A 202 -17.98 -11.34 0.48
C PRO A 202 -18.08 -11.65 -1.02
N GLU A 203 -17.32 -10.95 -1.86
CA GLU A 203 -17.27 -11.18 -3.32
C GLU A 203 -16.26 -12.26 -3.71
N ALA A 204 -15.30 -12.55 -2.83
CA ALA A 204 -14.30 -13.59 -3.03
C ALA A 204 -14.90 -14.99 -2.84
N VAL A 205 -15.22 -15.66 -3.94
CA VAL A 205 -15.74 -17.03 -3.93
C VAL A 205 -14.60 -18.02 -4.11
N PHE A 206 -14.13 -18.60 -2.99
CA PHE A 206 -13.13 -19.66 -3.06
C PHE A 206 -13.70 -20.91 -3.75
N PRO A 207 -12.92 -21.54 -4.66
CA PRO A 207 -13.40 -22.64 -5.44
C PRO A 207 -13.55 -23.90 -4.58
N CYS A 208 -14.69 -24.57 -4.68
CA CYS A 208 -14.89 -25.88 -4.07
C CYS A 208 -15.75 -26.80 -4.94
N VAL A 209 -15.47 -28.10 -4.82
CA VAL A 209 -16.31 -29.18 -5.34
C VAL A 209 -16.75 -30.02 -4.15
N LEU A 210 -18.05 -30.14 -3.98
CA LEU A 210 -18.68 -30.84 -2.87
C LEU A 210 -19.44 -32.05 -3.38
N LYS A 211 -19.46 -33.10 -2.57
CA LYS A 211 -20.25 -34.31 -2.83
C LYS A 211 -21.21 -34.54 -1.67
N MET A 212 -22.46 -34.85 -1.95
CA MET A 212 -23.42 -35.17 -0.90
C MET A 212 -23.07 -36.51 -0.24
N VAL A 213 -23.18 -36.56 1.09
CA VAL A 213 -23.08 -37.81 1.84
C VAL A 213 -24.43 -38.53 1.71
N ARG A 214 -24.39 -39.83 1.39
CA ARG A 214 -25.61 -40.66 1.23
C ARG A 214 -26.49 -40.59 2.46
N ASP A 215 -27.79 -40.50 2.24
CA ASP A 215 -28.83 -40.38 3.28
C ASP A 215 -28.68 -39.18 4.24
N ALA A 216 -27.72 -38.28 4.02
CA ALA A 216 -27.46 -37.14 4.90
C ALA A 216 -28.26 -35.90 4.46
N VAL A 217 -29.59 -36.01 4.37
CA VAL A 217 -30.47 -34.88 4.04
C VAL A 217 -31.40 -34.61 5.21
N PHE A 218 -31.15 -33.51 5.92
CA PHE A 218 -31.86 -33.14 7.15
C PHE A 218 -33.04 -32.23 6.89
N ASN A 219 -32.93 -31.33 5.91
CA ASN A 219 -34.05 -30.52 5.43
C ASN A 219 -34.00 -30.37 3.91
N LYS A 220 -35.11 -30.73 3.25
CA LYS A 220 -35.19 -30.86 1.77
C LYS A 220 -35.50 -29.55 1.06
N ARG A 221 -36.06 -28.56 1.76
CA ARG A 221 -36.52 -27.27 1.21
C ARG A 221 -36.18 -26.14 2.18
N ASP A 222 -35.93 -24.96 1.62
CA ASP A 222 -35.53 -23.70 2.26
C ASP A 222 -35.79 -23.60 3.79
N PRO A 223 -34.74 -23.55 4.62
CA PRO A 223 -33.32 -23.66 4.25
C PRO A 223 -32.94 -25.11 3.94
N ILE A 224 -32.19 -25.37 2.87
CA ILE A 224 -31.72 -26.73 2.56
C ILE A 224 -30.62 -27.10 3.57
N ILE A 225 -30.76 -28.24 4.26
CA ILE A 225 -29.75 -28.72 5.21
C ILE A 225 -29.31 -30.12 4.78
N ILE A 226 -28.04 -30.24 4.39
CA ILE A 226 -27.46 -31.45 3.81
C ILE A 226 -26.06 -31.71 4.35
N GLY A 227 -25.69 -32.98 4.45
CA GLY A 227 -24.32 -33.43 4.73
C GLY A 227 -23.53 -33.52 3.43
N ILE A 228 -22.36 -32.90 3.40
CA ILE A 228 -21.46 -32.87 2.24
C ILE A 228 -20.04 -33.25 2.65
N ASP A 229 -19.27 -33.70 1.66
CA ASP A 229 -17.83 -33.87 1.75
C ASP A 229 -17.14 -32.92 0.77
N VAL A 230 -16.04 -32.30 1.20
CA VAL A 230 -15.27 -31.36 0.37
C VAL A 230 -14.26 -32.16 -0.45
N VAL A 231 -14.61 -32.43 -1.70
CA VAL A 231 -13.79 -33.25 -2.61
C VAL A 231 -12.57 -32.48 -3.11
N GLU A 232 -12.74 -31.20 -3.45
CA GLU A 232 -11.69 -30.33 -3.94
C GLU A 232 -11.87 -28.90 -3.42
N GLY A 233 -10.75 -28.21 -3.19
CA GLY A 233 -10.73 -26.81 -2.79
C GLY A 233 -11.11 -26.58 -1.32
N GLN A 234 -11.76 -25.44 -1.06
CA GLN A 234 -12.16 -25.07 0.29
C GLN A 234 -13.54 -24.41 0.29
N LEU A 235 -14.42 -24.87 1.18
CA LEU A 235 -15.74 -24.30 1.38
C LEU A 235 -15.69 -23.27 2.51
N ARG A 236 -16.26 -22.08 2.28
CA ARG A 236 -16.39 -21.02 3.28
C ARG A 236 -17.84 -20.60 3.45
N LEU A 237 -18.13 -19.91 4.56
CA LEU A 237 -19.41 -19.23 4.72
C LEU A 237 -19.66 -18.24 3.58
N ASN A 238 -20.95 -18.04 3.27
CA ASN A 238 -21.49 -17.23 2.18
C ASN A 238 -21.12 -17.66 0.77
N THR A 239 -20.44 -18.81 0.60
CA THR A 239 -20.12 -19.37 -0.72
C THR A 239 -21.42 -19.65 -1.48
N PRO A 240 -21.63 -19.02 -2.66
CA PRO A 240 -22.74 -19.37 -3.52
C PRO A 240 -22.49 -20.74 -4.13
N VAL A 241 -23.51 -21.61 -4.13
CA VAL A 241 -23.40 -22.99 -4.58
C VAL A 241 -24.43 -23.32 -5.66
N CYS A 242 -24.06 -24.22 -6.57
CA CYS A 242 -24.88 -24.63 -7.69
C CYS A 242 -24.60 -26.08 -8.09
N VAL A 243 -25.56 -26.69 -8.77
CA VAL A 243 -25.44 -27.99 -9.43
C VAL A 243 -25.42 -27.74 -10.93
N VAL A 244 -24.58 -28.49 -11.64
CA VAL A 244 -24.50 -28.42 -13.09
C VAL A 244 -24.86 -29.77 -13.67
N ARG A 245 -25.95 -29.82 -14.44
CA ARG A 245 -26.31 -31.00 -15.23
C ARG A 245 -26.10 -30.68 -16.70
N THR A 246 -25.51 -31.62 -17.42
CA THR A 246 -25.38 -31.50 -18.88
C THR A 246 -26.46 -32.38 -19.50
N ASN A 247 -27.29 -31.78 -20.34
CA ASN A 247 -28.29 -32.54 -21.07
C ASN A 247 -27.58 -33.48 -22.05
N ALA A 248 -27.84 -34.78 -21.94
CA ALA A 248 -27.18 -35.80 -22.76
C ALA A 248 -27.45 -35.62 -24.27
N THR A 249 -28.59 -35.03 -24.63
CA THR A 249 -29.05 -34.89 -26.01
C THR A 249 -28.59 -33.56 -26.63
N THR A 250 -28.79 -32.43 -25.94
CA THR A 250 -28.47 -31.10 -26.48
C THR A 250 -27.05 -30.65 -26.17
N GLN A 251 -26.32 -31.37 -25.29
CA GLN A 251 -25.02 -30.96 -24.72
C GLN A 251 -25.07 -29.61 -23.99
N GLU A 252 -26.26 -29.04 -23.78
CA GLU A 252 -26.44 -27.79 -23.06
C GLU A 252 -26.27 -28.03 -21.57
N ARG A 253 -25.66 -27.04 -20.91
CA ARG A 253 -25.39 -27.08 -19.48
C ARG A 253 -26.45 -26.30 -18.74
N GLU A 254 -27.21 -27.01 -17.92
CA GLU A 254 -28.17 -26.40 -17.01
C GLU A 254 -27.51 -26.17 -15.64
N ILE A 255 -27.38 -24.90 -15.26
CA ILE A 255 -26.84 -24.50 -13.95
C ILE A 255 -28.00 -24.20 -13.01
N THR A 256 -28.25 -25.12 -12.08
CA THR A 256 -29.23 -24.94 -11.01
C THR A 256 -28.56 -24.31 -9.80
N VAL A 257 -28.87 -23.04 -9.55
CA VAL A 257 -28.36 -22.29 -8.39
C VAL A 257 -29.12 -22.72 -7.14
N LEU A 258 -28.41 -23.20 -6.13
CA LEU A 258 -29.01 -23.71 -4.89
C LEU A 258 -29.14 -22.63 -3.82
N GLY A 259 -28.26 -21.62 -3.80
CA GLY A 259 -28.26 -20.55 -2.81
C GLY A 259 -26.87 -20.25 -2.27
N ARG A 260 -26.79 -19.76 -1.03
CA ARG A 260 -25.52 -19.49 -0.32
C ARG A 260 -25.44 -20.31 0.95
N VAL A 261 -24.24 -20.79 1.26
CA VAL A 261 -23.96 -21.51 2.51
C VAL A 261 -23.92 -20.53 3.68
N VAL A 262 -24.92 -20.56 4.57
CA VAL A 262 -25.05 -19.61 5.70
C VAL A 262 -24.43 -20.16 6.98
N SER A 263 -24.48 -21.47 7.17
CA SER A 263 -23.82 -22.13 8.30
C SER A 263 -23.20 -23.46 7.90
N MET A 264 -22.15 -23.83 8.63
CA MET A 264 -21.43 -25.09 8.46
C MET A 264 -21.10 -25.67 9.84
N GLU A 265 -21.31 -26.97 10.01
CA GLU A 265 -21.03 -27.67 11.25
C GLU A 265 -20.27 -28.97 10.99
N VAL A 266 -19.25 -29.21 11.82
CA VAL A 266 -18.52 -30.46 11.87
C VAL A 266 -18.69 -31.01 13.28
N ASN A 267 -19.30 -32.20 13.41
CA ASN A 267 -19.56 -32.81 14.72
C ASN A 267 -20.26 -31.87 15.72
N LYS A 268 -21.29 -31.13 15.26
CA LYS A 268 -22.05 -30.13 16.03
C LYS A 268 -21.26 -28.91 16.49
N LYS A 269 -20.04 -28.70 15.97
CA LYS A 269 -19.25 -27.50 16.20
C LYS A 269 -19.33 -26.60 14.97
N PRO A 270 -19.68 -25.32 15.12
CA PRO A 270 -19.70 -24.38 14.01
C PRO A 270 -18.29 -24.16 13.47
N VAL A 271 -18.15 -24.16 12.15
CA VAL A 271 -16.89 -23.91 11.44
C VAL A 271 -17.10 -22.84 10.36
N THR A 272 -16.07 -22.07 10.05
CA THR A 272 -16.12 -20.98 9.06
C THR A 272 -15.51 -21.35 7.72
N CYS A 273 -14.63 -22.35 7.72
CA CYS A 273 -13.91 -22.85 6.56
C CYS A 273 -13.67 -24.36 6.72
N VAL A 274 -13.86 -25.13 5.65
CA VAL A 274 -13.47 -26.54 5.58
C VAL A 274 -12.75 -26.79 4.26
N LYS A 275 -11.52 -27.27 4.33
CA LYS A 275 -10.72 -27.67 3.17
C LYS A 275 -10.87 -29.16 2.92
N ARG A 276 -10.51 -29.57 1.70
CA ARG A 276 -10.36 -31.00 1.38
C ARG A 276 -9.45 -31.69 2.40
N GLY A 277 -9.95 -32.74 3.04
CA GLY A 277 -9.18 -33.57 3.97
C GLY A 277 -9.11 -33.04 5.41
N ASP A 278 -9.71 -31.89 5.72
CA ASP A 278 -9.77 -31.38 7.11
C ASP A 278 -10.60 -32.29 8.02
N THR A 279 -11.61 -32.98 7.47
CA THR A 279 -12.54 -33.81 8.23
C THR A 279 -12.81 -35.12 7.53
N ASN A 280 -12.64 -36.23 8.24
CA ASN A 280 -13.08 -37.57 7.78
C ASN A 280 -14.60 -37.77 7.99
N ALA A 281 -15.22 -36.93 8.81
CA ALA A 281 -16.67 -36.85 8.97
C ALA A 281 -17.23 -35.81 7.98
N GLY A 282 -18.41 -36.09 7.42
CA GLY A 282 -19.10 -35.14 6.56
C GLY A 282 -19.43 -33.82 7.29
N VAL A 283 -19.49 -32.74 6.53
CA VAL A 283 -19.85 -31.39 7.00
C VAL A 283 -21.35 -31.19 6.81
N ALA A 284 -22.08 -30.82 7.85
CA ALA A 284 -23.46 -30.39 7.69
C ALA A 284 -23.46 -28.91 7.25
N ILE A 285 -24.14 -28.61 6.15
CA ILE A 285 -24.25 -27.25 5.63
C ILE A 285 -25.70 -26.82 5.54
N ARG A 286 -25.95 -25.54 5.85
CA ARG A 286 -27.24 -24.88 5.64
C ARG A 286 -27.13 -23.94 4.45
N ILE A 287 -27.97 -24.14 3.45
CA ILE A 287 -28.05 -23.33 2.24
C ILE A 287 -29.35 -22.53 2.28
N ASP A 288 -29.25 -21.21 2.34
CA ASP A 288 -30.39 -20.30 2.23
C ASP A 288 -30.55 -19.85 0.77
N GLN A 289 -31.81 -19.75 0.34
CA GLN A 289 -32.14 -19.42 -1.04
C GLN A 289 -32.60 -17.97 -1.15
N PRO A 290 -31.96 -17.13 -1.99
CA PRO A 290 -32.28 -15.71 -2.05
C PRO A 290 -33.61 -15.39 -2.74
N ASN A 291 -34.12 -16.27 -3.61
CA ASN A 291 -35.36 -16.05 -4.38
C ASN A 291 -36.48 -16.98 -3.90
N HIS A 292 -37.45 -16.43 -3.17
CA HIS A 292 -38.61 -17.19 -2.68
C HIS A 292 -39.54 -17.72 -3.79
N ASP A 293 -39.55 -17.12 -4.98
CA ASP A 293 -40.42 -17.53 -6.09
C ASP A 293 -39.95 -18.80 -6.83
N HIS A 294 -38.66 -19.16 -6.71
CA HIS A 294 -38.06 -20.29 -7.42
C HIS A 294 -37.24 -21.20 -6.50
N LEU A 295 -37.80 -21.53 -5.34
CA LEU A 295 -37.17 -22.41 -4.37
C LEU A 295 -36.84 -23.77 -4.97
N LYS A 296 -35.56 -24.14 -4.90
CA LYS A 296 -35.04 -25.45 -5.26
C LYS A 296 -35.26 -26.42 -4.09
N THR A 297 -35.52 -27.67 -4.45
CA THR A 297 -35.90 -28.73 -3.51
C THR A 297 -35.13 -29.99 -3.84
N TYR A 298 -34.55 -30.60 -2.82
CA TYR A 298 -33.87 -31.89 -2.94
C TYR A 298 -34.85 -32.99 -3.39
N GLY A 299 -34.42 -33.83 -4.33
CA GLY A 299 -35.22 -34.89 -4.95
C GLY A 299 -36.07 -34.45 -6.13
N ARG A 300 -36.14 -33.15 -6.43
CA ARG A 300 -36.80 -32.62 -7.64
C ARG A 300 -35.83 -31.91 -8.57
N HIS A 301 -35.01 -31.01 -8.03
CA HIS A 301 -34.11 -30.17 -8.83
C HIS A 301 -32.66 -30.65 -8.79
N PHE A 302 -32.28 -31.32 -7.70
CA PHE A 302 -30.98 -31.95 -7.51
C PHE A 302 -31.14 -33.14 -6.57
N ASP A 303 -30.21 -34.08 -6.61
CA ASP A 303 -30.20 -35.29 -5.80
C ASP A 303 -28.77 -35.68 -5.39
N GLU A 304 -28.63 -36.80 -4.68
CA GLU A 304 -27.34 -37.27 -4.14
C GLU A 304 -26.31 -37.68 -5.20
N THR A 305 -26.72 -37.88 -6.46
CA THR A 305 -25.81 -38.21 -7.55
C THR A 305 -25.09 -36.98 -8.10
N ASP A 306 -25.63 -35.79 -7.84
CA ASP A 306 -25.07 -34.53 -8.30
C ASP A 306 -23.86 -34.10 -7.47
N LEU A 307 -22.88 -33.52 -8.16
CA LEU A 307 -21.83 -32.74 -7.51
C LEU A 307 -22.29 -31.28 -7.36
N ILE A 308 -21.98 -30.70 -6.20
CA ILE A 308 -22.27 -29.30 -5.90
C ILE A 308 -20.98 -28.51 -6.08
N TYR A 309 -21.04 -27.43 -6.83
CA TYR A 309 -19.91 -26.57 -7.16
C TYR A 309 -20.10 -25.19 -6.55
N SER A 310 -19.01 -24.57 -6.09
CA SER A 310 -19.00 -23.13 -5.84
C SER A 310 -19.28 -22.38 -7.14
N ARG A 311 -20.25 -21.47 -7.12
CA ARG A 311 -20.60 -20.64 -8.27
C ARG A 311 -19.61 -19.48 -8.38
N ILE A 312 -18.53 -19.71 -9.13
CA ILE A 312 -17.56 -18.66 -9.46
C ILE A 312 -18.02 -17.86 -10.68
N THR A 313 -17.72 -16.56 -10.66
CA THR A 313 -17.91 -15.61 -11.77
C THR A 313 -16.57 -14.98 -12.14
N ARG A 314 -16.49 -14.29 -13.28
CA ARG A 314 -15.26 -13.60 -13.68
C ARG A 314 -14.79 -12.60 -12.62
N ALA A 315 -15.72 -11.78 -12.10
CA ALA A 315 -15.45 -10.82 -11.03
C ALA A 315 -14.87 -11.50 -9.79
N SER A 316 -15.46 -12.60 -9.31
CA SER A 316 -14.97 -13.31 -8.13
C SER A 316 -13.55 -13.89 -8.32
N ILE A 317 -13.22 -14.32 -9.55
CA ILE A 317 -11.88 -14.84 -9.89
C ILE A 317 -10.85 -13.70 -9.88
N ASP A 318 -11.22 -12.53 -10.40
CA ASP A 318 -10.33 -11.37 -10.44
C ASP A 318 -10.09 -10.81 -9.03
N VAL A 319 -11.11 -10.81 -8.15
CA VAL A 319 -10.96 -10.49 -6.72
C VAL A 319 -10.01 -11.49 -6.03
N LEU A 320 -10.18 -12.80 -6.26
CA LEU A 320 -9.29 -13.83 -5.71
C LEU A 320 -7.83 -13.62 -6.14
N LYS A 321 -7.58 -13.35 -7.43
CA LYS A 321 -6.23 -13.16 -7.97
C LYS A 321 -5.55 -11.91 -7.44
N THR A 322 -6.32 -10.84 -7.26
CA THR A 322 -5.78 -9.53 -6.87
C THR A 322 -5.52 -9.46 -5.37
N ASN A 323 -6.43 -10.00 -4.55
CA ASN A 323 -6.42 -9.76 -3.11
C ASN A 323 -6.02 -10.99 -2.29
N PHE A 324 -6.19 -12.21 -2.81
CA PHE A 324 -5.98 -13.47 -2.09
C PHE A 324 -4.90 -14.35 -2.74
N ARG A 325 -3.94 -13.73 -3.44
CA ARG A 325 -2.86 -14.45 -4.15
C ARG A 325 -2.07 -15.40 -3.26
N ASP A 326 -1.85 -15.02 -2.01
CA ASP A 326 -1.11 -15.83 -1.03
C ASP A 326 -1.84 -17.12 -0.65
N GLU A 327 -3.17 -17.15 -0.78
CA GLU A 327 -4.00 -18.31 -0.50
C GLU A 327 -4.26 -19.17 -1.76
N LEU A 328 -3.90 -18.69 -2.96
CA LEU A 328 -4.08 -19.41 -4.22
C LEU A 328 -2.94 -20.41 -4.47
N THR A 329 -2.99 -21.56 -3.80
CA THR A 329 -2.08 -22.67 -4.07
C THR A 329 -2.27 -23.24 -5.48
N LYS A 330 -1.28 -23.95 -6.01
CA LYS A 330 -1.37 -24.60 -7.33
C LYS A 330 -2.60 -25.51 -7.46
N GLU A 331 -2.97 -26.18 -6.37
CA GLU A 331 -4.17 -27.02 -6.30
C GLU A 331 -5.45 -26.19 -6.48
N ILE A 332 -5.60 -25.11 -5.71
CA ILE A 332 -6.75 -24.21 -5.78
C ILE A 332 -6.87 -23.59 -7.18
N VAL A 333 -5.76 -23.18 -7.78
CA VAL A 333 -5.73 -22.68 -9.18
C VAL A 333 -6.23 -23.75 -10.16
N GLY A 334 -5.86 -25.02 -9.95
CA GLY A 334 -6.39 -26.15 -10.71
C GLY A 334 -7.90 -26.30 -10.59
N VAL A 335 -8.45 -26.14 -9.38
CA VAL A 335 -9.90 -26.17 -9.14
C VAL A 335 -10.59 -24.99 -9.83
N VAL A 336 -10.02 -23.77 -9.79
CA VAL A 336 -10.55 -22.62 -10.55
C VAL A 336 -10.62 -22.95 -12.04
N ALA A 337 -9.56 -23.49 -12.63
CA ALA A 337 -9.54 -23.85 -14.06
C ALA A 337 -10.61 -24.90 -14.41
N LYS A 338 -10.79 -25.90 -13.55
CA LYS A 338 -11.86 -26.90 -13.69
C LYS A 338 -13.24 -26.27 -13.61
N LEU A 339 -13.51 -25.44 -12.61
CA LEU A 339 -14.79 -24.77 -12.42
C LEU A 339 -15.11 -23.79 -13.55
N LYS A 340 -14.12 -23.07 -14.09
CA LYS A 340 -14.30 -22.25 -15.29
C LYS A 340 -14.84 -23.06 -16.46
N ARG A 341 -14.26 -24.25 -16.69
CA ARG A 341 -14.71 -25.17 -17.74
C ARG A 341 -16.09 -25.72 -17.46
N VAL A 342 -16.42 -26.09 -16.21
CA VAL A 342 -17.72 -26.66 -15.85
C VAL A 342 -18.83 -25.61 -15.95
N LEU A 343 -18.59 -24.41 -15.44
CA LEU A 343 -19.57 -23.32 -15.37
C LEU A 343 -19.62 -22.44 -16.64
N GLY A 344 -18.72 -22.64 -17.60
CA GLY A 344 -18.66 -21.84 -18.83
C GLY A 344 -18.24 -20.39 -18.59
N VAL A 345 -17.36 -20.14 -17.62
CA VAL A 345 -16.86 -18.80 -17.30
C VAL A 345 -15.58 -18.53 -18.08
N GLU A 346 -15.58 -17.50 -18.93
CA GLU A 346 -14.45 -17.11 -19.78
C GLU A 346 -13.26 -16.46 -19.05
#